data_AF-A0A1Y4C714-F1
#
_entry.id   AF-A0A1Y4C714-F1
#
_cell.length_a   1.000
_cell.length_b   1.000
_cell.length_c   1.000
_cell.angle_alpha   90.00
_cell.angle_beta   90.00
_cell.angle_gamma   90.00
#
_symmetry.space_group_name_H-M   'P 1'
#
loop_
_entity.id
_entity.type
_entity.pdbx_description
1 polymer ?
#
loop_
_entity_poly.entity_id
_entity_poly.type
_entity_poly.pdbx_seq_one_letter_code
_entity_poly.pdbx_strand_id
1 'polypeptide(L)'
;MPAEFLYTILSLAVVTNVIKIILTFVLCKFTIMNRRLQYLLELEGLTQAQFADRIGVGRASISHILNGRNNPGYDIISRILKKFPSISPDWLILGQGKPYRDKTAESPTLFYNNESTVQEEVIDDLPSFLPSENQTEQQKQAAVQRKIKRVTVYYDDNTFEEFTK
;
A
#
# COMPACT_ATOMS: atom_id res chain seq x y z
N MET A 1 -1.03 -55.48 -15.57
CA MET A 1 -1.69 -54.20 -15.92
C MET A 1 -0.76 -53.45 -16.86
N PRO A 2 -1.21 -52.90 -18.00
CA PRO A 2 -0.32 -52.27 -18.98
C PRO A 2 0.30 -50.99 -18.41
N ALA A 3 1.57 -50.72 -18.68
CA ALA A 3 2.25 -49.49 -18.25
C ALA A 3 1.53 -48.21 -18.74
N GLU A 4 0.89 -48.30 -19.92
CA GLU A 4 0.05 -47.25 -20.51
C GLU A 4 -1.12 -46.84 -19.62
N PHE A 5 -1.72 -47.79 -18.88
CA PHE A 5 -2.81 -47.49 -17.96
C PHE A 5 -2.34 -46.68 -16.75
N LEU A 6 -1.16 -47.01 -16.21
CA LEU A 6 -0.59 -46.27 -15.07
C LEU A 6 -0.19 -44.85 -15.46
N TYR A 7 0.37 -44.65 -16.65
CA TYR A 7 0.71 -43.32 -17.17
C TYR A 7 -0.55 -42.46 -17.38
N THR A 8 -1.62 -43.04 -17.92
CA THR A 8 -2.88 -42.32 -18.16
C THR A 8 -3.53 -41.85 -16.86
N ILE A 9 -3.60 -42.73 -15.85
CA ILE A 9 -4.15 -42.38 -14.53
C ILE A 9 -3.29 -41.33 -13.83
N LEU A 10 -1.95 -41.44 -13.89
CA LEU A 10 -1.04 -40.47 -13.29
C LEU A 10 -1.14 -39.10 -13.99
N SER A 11 -1.20 -39.07 -15.32
CA SER A 11 -1.38 -37.85 -16.12
C SER A 11 -2.70 -37.15 -15.80
N LEU A 12 -3.81 -37.90 -15.75
CA LEU A 12 -5.13 -37.35 -15.40
C LEU A 12 -5.18 -36.82 -13.96
N ALA A 13 -4.55 -37.52 -13.00
CA ALA A 13 -4.45 -37.07 -11.61
C ALA A 13 -3.64 -35.77 -11.46
N VAL A 14 -2.57 -35.60 -12.25
CA VAL A 14 -1.78 -34.37 -12.28
C VAL A 14 -2.58 -33.23 -12.90
N VAL A 15 -3.24 -33.45 -14.05
CA VAL A 15 -4.06 -32.44 -14.72
C VAL A 15 -5.21 -31.97 -13.82
N THR A 16 -5.91 -32.90 -13.18
CA THR A 16 -7.00 -32.55 -12.25
C THR A 16 -6.50 -31.83 -11.00
N ASN A 17 -5.33 -32.19 -10.44
CA ASN A 17 -4.73 -31.44 -9.33
C ASN A 17 -4.30 -30.03 -9.74
N VAL A 18 -3.69 -29.85 -10.92
CA VAL A 18 -3.29 -28.53 -11.43
C VAL A 18 -4.53 -27.66 -11.64
N ILE A 19 -5.58 -28.19 -12.27
CA ILE A 19 -6.86 -27.49 -12.43
C ILE A 19 -7.46 -27.15 -11.07
N LYS A 20 -7.43 -28.08 -10.10
CA LYS A 20 -7.93 -27.85 -8.74
C LYS A 20 -7.14 -26.77 -8.02
N ILE A 21 -5.81 -26.75 -8.12
CA ILE A 21 -4.94 -25.72 -7.51
C ILE A 21 -5.24 -24.35 -8.13
N ILE A 22 -5.34 -24.27 -9.46
CA ILE A 22 -5.67 -23.03 -10.16
C ILE A 22 -7.07 -22.55 -9.77
N LEU A 23 -8.06 -23.46 -9.79
CA LEU A 23 -9.44 -23.15 -9.44
C LEU A 23 -9.55 -22.73 -7.97
N THR A 24 -8.87 -23.41 -7.04
CA THR A 24 -8.83 -23.02 -5.62
C THR A 24 -8.15 -21.67 -5.45
N PHE A 25 -7.04 -21.38 -6.12
CA PHE A 25 -6.36 -20.08 -6.02
C PHE A 25 -7.22 -18.94 -6.56
N VAL A 26 -7.86 -19.13 -7.73
CA VAL A 26 -8.73 -18.14 -8.38
C VAL A 26 -10.00 -17.92 -7.56
N LEU A 27 -10.66 -18.99 -7.10
CA LEU A 27 -11.87 -18.88 -6.26
C LEU A 27 -11.56 -18.32 -4.87
N CYS A 28 -10.38 -18.61 -4.31
CA CYS A 28 -10.00 -18.13 -2.97
C CYS A 28 -9.70 -16.63 -2.97
N LYS A 29 -8.91 -16.11 -3.93
CA LYS A 29 -8.68 -14.65 -4.04
C LYS A 29 -9.98 -13.88 -4.25
N PHE A 30 -10.88 -14.47 -5.01
CA PHE A 30 -12.13 -13.87 -5.41
C PHE A 30 -13.17 -13.81 -4.26
N THR A 31 -13.23 -14.86 -3.44
CA THR A 31 -14.14 -14.95 -2.28
C THR A 31 -13.76 -14.02 -1.11
N ILE A 32 -12.60 -13.38 -1.16
CA ILE A 32 -12.13 -12.51 -0.07
C ILE A 32 -12.60 -11.06 -0.26
N MET A 33 -12.69 -10.54 -1.48
CA MET A 33 -13.11 -9.16 -1.71
C MET A 33 -14.62 -8.96 -1.61
N ASN A 34 -15.43 -9.88 -2.15
CA ASN A 34 -16.88 -9.78 -2.01
C ASN A 34 -17.33 -9.87 -0.54
N ARG A 35 -16.66 -10.69 0.30
CA ARG A 35 -16.90 -10.73 1.75
C ARG A 35 -16.60 -9.39 2.43
N ARG A 36 -15.51 -8.72 2.05
CA ARG A 36 -15.18 -7.37 2.56
C ARG A 36 -16.23 -6.35 2.14
N LEU A 37 -16.75 -6.43 0.92
CA LEU A 37 -17.85 -5.57 0.47
C LEU A 37 -19.14 -5.87 1.26
N GLN A 38 -19.48 -7.13 1.50
CA GLN A 38 -20.63 -7.48 2.35
C GLN A 38 -20.47 -6.89 3.76
N TYR A 39 -19.29 -7.03 4.35
CA TYR A 39 -18.99 -6.45 5.65
C TYR A 39 -19.07 -4.91 5.65
N LEU A 40 -18.62 -4.26 4.57
CA LEU A 40 -18.78 -2.82 4.40
C LEU A 40 -20.26 -2.40 4.38
N LEU A 41 -21.13 -3.17 3.71
CA LEU A 41 -22.57 -2.90 3.70
C LEU A 41 -23.17 -3.01 5.10
N GLU A 42 -22.73 -4.00 5.89
CA GLU A 42 -23.15 -4.16 7.28
C GLU A 42 -22.71 -2.98 8.16
N LEU A 43 -21.44 -2.56 8.04
CA LEU A 43 -20.90 -1.42 8.78
C LEU A 43 -21.63 -0.09 8.48
N GLU A 44 -21.98 0.12 7.21
CA GLU A 44 -22.68 1.32 6.76
C GLU A 44 -24.22 1.21 6.93
N GLY A 45 -24.74 0.04 7.34
CA GLY A 45 -26.18 -0.21 7.46
C GLY A 45 -26.93 -0.11 6.12
N LEU A 46 -26.28 -0.44 5.00
CA LEU A 46 -26.83 -0.29 3.65
C LEU A 46 -27.32 -1.61 3.08
N THR A 47 -28.50 -1.58 2.47
CA THR A 47 -28.94 -2.66 1.58
C THR A 47 -28.12 -2.66 0.28
N GLN A 48 -28.08 -3.81 -0.41
CA GLN A 48 -27.37 -3.92 -1.69
C GLN A 48 -27.86 -2.92 -2.74
N ALA A 49 -29.17 -2.66 -2.76
CA ALA A 49 -29.77 -1.69 -3.66
C ALA A 49 -29.31 -0.26 -3.34
N GLN A 50 -29.37 0.14 -2.06
CA GLN A 50 -28.91 1.46 -1.62
C GLN A 50 -27.41 1.66 -1.89
N PHE A 51 -26.59 0.63 -1.67
CA PHE A 51 -25.16 0.69 -1.98
C PHE A 51 -24.92 0.92 -3.47
N ALA A 52 -25.61 0.16 -4.33
CA ALA A 52 -25.51 0.29 -5.79
C ALA A 52 -25.90 1.70 -6.26
N ASP A 53 -27.02 2.21 -5.74
CA ASP A 53 -27.51 3.56 -6.05
C ASP A 53 -26.51 4.63 -5.57
N ARG A 54 -25.92 4.46 -4.37
CA ARG A 54 -24.93 5.40 -3.79
C ARG A 54 -23.64 5.49 -4.59
N ILE A 55 -23.15 4.37 -5.14
CA ILE A 55 -21.95 4.35 -5.99
C ILE A 55 -22.25 4.55 -7.48
N GLY A 56 -23.53 4.63 -7.87
CA GLY A 56 -23.96 4.84 -9.25
C GLY A 56 -23.63 3.67 -10.18
N VAL A 57 -23.79 2.43 -9.69
CA VAL A 57 -23.57 1.19 -10.45
C VAL A 57 -24.88 0.39 -10.49
N GLY A 58 -25.16 -0.30 -11.59
CA GLY A 58 -26.39 -1.09 -11.71
C GLY A 58 -26.51 -2.17 -10.62
N ARG A 59 -27.70 -2.29 -10.02
CA ARG A 59 -28.00 -3.23 -8.92
C ARG A 59 -27.62 -4.68 -9.23
N ALA A 60 -27.85 -5.12 -10.48
CA ALA A 60 -27.47 -6.46 -10.93
C ALA A 60 -25.95 -6.69 -10.86
N SER A 61 -25.15 -5.69 -11.28
CA SER A 61 -23.69 -5.76 -11.20
C SER A 61 -23.21 -5.93 -9.76
N ILE A 62 -23.77 -5.14 -8.84
CA ILE A 62 -23.45 -5.23 -7.41
C ILE A 62 -23.88 -6.56 -6.81
N SER A 63 -25.07 -7.07 -7.16
CA SER A 63 -25.50 -8.38 -6.71
C SER A 63 -24.56 -9.50 -7.18
N HIS A 64 -24.12 -9.47 -8.45
CA HIS A 64 -23.14 -10.44 -8.96
C HIS A 64 -21.78 -10.33 -8.28
N ILE A 65 -21.35 -9.13 -7.92
CA ILE A 65 -20.11 -8.91 -7.17
C ILE A 65 -20.22 -9.48 -5.76
N LEU A 66 -21.26 -9.10 -5.02
CA LEU A 66 -21.45 -9.53 -3.63
C LEU A 66 -21.65 -11.05 -3.54
N ASN A 67 -22.37 -11.66 -4.48
CA ASN A 67 -22.56 -13.11 -4.53
C ASN A 67 -21.36 -13.89 -5.04
N GLY A 68 -20.29 -13.20 -5.42
CA GLY A 68 -19.11 -13.88 -5.88
C GLY A 68 -19.30 -14.55 -7.26
N ARG A 69 -19.93 -13.88 -8.21
CA ARG A 69 -19.88 -14.27 -9.63
C ARG A 69 -18.93 -13.40 -10.43
N ASN A 70 -18.79 -12.12 -10.05
CA ASN A 70 -17.99 -11.13 -10.78
C ASN A 70 -17.03 -10.39 -9.86
N ASN A 71 -15.83 -10.06 -10.35
CA ASN A 71 -14.84 -9.29 -9.58
C ASN A 71 -15.11 -7.79 -9.81
N PRO A 72 -15.16 -6.94 -8.77
CA PRO A 72 -15.22 -5.51 -8.98
C PRO A 72 -13.97 -5.06 -9.75
N GLY A 73 -14.18 -4.51 -10.95
CA GLY A 73 -13.11 -3.87 -11.71
C GLY A 73 -12.66 -2.54 -11.07
N TYR A 74 -11.61 -1.96 -11.62
CA TYR A 74 -11.05 -0.68 -11.15
C TYR A 74 -12.10 0.43 -11.04
N ASP A 75 -12.98 0.59 -12.02
CA ASP A 75 -14.02 1.63 -12.01
C ASP A 75 -14.91 1.52 -10.75
N ILE A 76 -15.37 0.31 -10.42
CA ILE A 76 -16.20 0.05 -9.24
C ILE A 76 -15.42 0.34 -7.96
N ILE A 77 -14.19 -0.18 -7.84
CA ILE A 77 -13.32 0.07 -6.68
C ILE A 77 -13.11 1.58 -6.49
N SER A 78 -12.79 2.30 -7.57
CA SER A 78 -12.55 3.75 -7.52
C SER A 78 -13.78 4.54 -7.08
N ARG A 79 -14.99 4.13 -7.53
CA ARG A 79 -16.26 4.75 -7.12
C ARG A 79 -16.55 4.49 -5.65
N ILE A 80 -16.27 3.27 -5.16
CA ILE A 80 -16.41 2.93 -3.74
C ILE A 80 -15.50 3.82 -2.90
N LEU A 81 -14.20 3.89 -3.22
CA LEU A 81 -13.24 4.71 -2.47
C LEU A 81 -13.61 6.21 -2.49
N LYS A 82 -14.16 6.71 -3.60
CA LYS A 82 -14.65 8.10 -3.70
C LYS A 82 -15.89 8.36 -2.85
N LYS A 83 -16.81 7.39 -2.73
CA LYS A 83 -18.07 7.54 -1.97
C LYS A 83 -17.90 7.22 -0.48
N PHE A 84 -16.89 6.44 -0.13
CA PHE A 84 -16.55 6.04 1.23
C PHE A 84 -15.08 6.42 1.53
N PRO A 85 -14.75 7.72 1.62
CA PRO A 85 -13.36 8.17 1.79
C PRO A 85 -12.74 7.74 3.12
N SER A 86 -13.56 7.41 4.12
CA SER A 86 -13.11 6.86 5.40
C SER A 86 -12.57 5.45 5.28
N ILE A 87 -12.87 4.70 4.20
CA ILE A 87 -12.43 3.32 4.05
C ILE A 87 -10.95 3.25 3.66
N SER A 88 -10.24 2.26 4.20
CA SER A 88 -8.86 1.97 3.84
C SER A 88 -8.80 1.24 2.49
N PRO A 89 -8.08 1.77 1.48
CA PRO A 89 -7.82 1.08 0.23
C PRO A 89 -7.04 -0.23 0.45
N ASP A 90 -6.10 -0.24 1.40
CA ASP A 90 -5.30 -1.43 1.72
C ASP A 90 -6.19 -2.54 2.28
N TRP A 91 -7.15 -2.18 3.12
CA TRP A 91 -8.12 -3.15 3.61
C TRP A 91 -9.05 -3.63 2.51
N LEU A 92 -9.57 -2.74 1.67
CA LEU A 92 -10.53 -3.09 0.62
C LEU A 92 -9.91 -3.92 -0.52
N ILE A 93 -8.68 -3.59 -0.92
CA ILE A 93 -8.00 -4.19 -2.07
C ILE A 93 -7.12 -5.35 -1.59
N LEU A 94 -6.19 -5.08 -0.67
CA LEU A 94 -5.16 -6.03 -0.23
C LEU A 94 -5.62 -6.94 0.91
N GLY A 95 -6.61 -6.50 1.69
CA GLY A 95 -7.19 -7.29 2.79
C GLY A 95 -6.41 -7.13 4.09
N GLN A 96 -5.67 -6.03 4.21
CA GLN A 96 -4.74 -5.79 5.29
C GLN A 96 -5.23 -4.61 6.16
N GLY A 97 -4.99 -4.70 7.46
CA GLY A 97 -5.32 -3.62 8.40
C GLY A 97 -6.81 -3.52 8.74
N LYS A 98 -7.22 -2.34 9.20
CA LYS A 98 -8.60 -2.04 9.63
C LYS A 98 -9.44 -1.51 8.46
N PRO A 99 -10.79 -1.71 8.49
CA PRO A 99 -11.67 -1.21 7.45
C PRO A 99 -11.59 0.30 7.26
N TYR A 100 -11.57 1.06 8.36
CA TYR A 100 -11.52 2.52 8.32
C TYR A 100 -10.12 3.05 8.58
N ARG A 101 -9.80 4.17 7.91
CA ARG A 101 -8.57 4.94 8.13
C ARG A 101 -8.67 5.58 9.52
N ASP A 102 -7.59 5.50 10.28
CA ASP A 102 -7.47 6.29 11.50
C ASP A 102 -7.38 7.77 11.07
N LYS A 103 -8.28 8.62 11.58
CA LYS A 103 -8.39 10.05 11.21
C LYS A 103 -7.12 10.87 11.50
N THR A 104 -6.11 10.26 12.10
CA THR A 104 -4.85 10.87 12.53
C THR A 104 -3.74 10.84 11.47
N ALA A 105 -3.93 10.19 10.32
CA ALA A 105 -2.87 9.94 9.34
C ALA A 105 -2.96 10.75 8.04
N GLU A 106 -3.72 11.84 8.02
CA GLU A 106 -3.78 12.78 6.87
C GLU A 106 -3.27 14.17 7.29
N SER A 107 -2.05 14.19 7.82
CA SER A 107 -1.13 15.30 7.53
C SER A 107 -0.14 14.75 6.51
N PRO A 108 0.14 15.43 5.39
CA PRO A 108 1.24 15.04 4.52
C PRO A 108 2.54 15.35 5.26
N THR A 109 2.99 14.46 6.13
CA THR A 109 4.33 14.53 6.70
C THR A 109 5.30 14.16 5.59
N LEU A 110 5.77 15.18 4.87
CA LEU A 110 6.92 15.12 3.95
C LEU A 110 8.26 14.86 4.68
N PHE A 111 8.22 14.36 5.91
CA PHE A 111 9.41 14.12 6.72
C PHE A 111 9.32 12.72 7.32
N TYR A 112 10.03 11.78 6.69
CA TYR A 112 10.34 10.49 7.28
C TYR A 112 11.49 10.70 8.28
N ASN A 113 11.17 11.12 9.52
CA ASN A 113 12.16 11.15 10.59
C ASN A 113 12.31 9.73 11.13
N ASN A 114 13.35 9.04 10.67
CA ASN A 114 13.85 7.86 11.34
C ASN A 114 14.66 8.33 12.56
N GLU A 115 14.01 8.51 13.70
CA GLU A 115 14.69 8.69 14.99
C GLU A 115 14.40 7.48 15.86
N SER A 116 15.41 6.60 15.90
CA SER A 116 15.50 5.53 16.88
C SER A 116 15.75 6.10 18.27
N THR A 117 15.08 5.49 19.23
CA THR A 117 15.00 5.79 20.65
C THR A 117 16.35 5.97 21.36
N VAL A 118 16.48 7.13 22.01
CA VAL A 118 17.17 7.49 23.27
C VAL A 118 17.94 6.39 24.01
N GLN A 119 19.23 6.63 24.29
CA GLN A 119 19.82 6.47 25.64
C GLN A 119 20.80 7.62 25.90
N GLU A 120 20.63 8.21 27.08
CA GLU A 120 21.30 9.39 27.61
C GLU A 120 22.39 8.94 28.61
N GLU A 121 23.64 9.35 28.42
CA GLU A 121 24.61 9.49 29.51
C GLU A 121 25.49 10.74 29.31
N VAL A 122 25.58 11.51 30.37
CA VAL A 122 26.22 12.82 30.55
C VAL A 122 27.71 12.64 30.84
N ILE A 123 28.62 13.26 30.09
CA ILE A 123 29.93 13.72 30.60
C ILE A 123 30.37 15.00 29.85
N ASP A 124 30.53 16.09 30.61
CA ASP A 124 31.16 17.36 30.23
C ASP A 124 32.68 17.22 30.00
N ASP A 125 33.23 18.20 29.27
CA ASP A 125 34.65 18.56 29.07
C ASP A 125 35.38 18.15 27.76
N LEU A 126 35.66 19.20 26.98
CA LEU A 126 36.50 19.36 25.78
C LEU A 126 38.00 19.17 26.13
N PRO A 127 38.88 18.58 25.28
CA PRO A 127 39.62 19.38 24.30
C PRO A 127 40.11 18.72 22.99
N SER A 128 39.87 19.44 21.89
CA SER A 128 40.81 19.87 20.83
C SER A 128 41.58 18.85 19.95
N PHE A 129 41.93 19.36 18.75
CA PHE A 129 42.94 18.91 17.78
C PHE A 129 42.46 18.10 16.54
N LEU A 130 42.20 18.83 15.46
CA LEU A 130 42.39 18.39 14.06
C LEU A 130 43.91 18.39 13.72
N PRO A 131 44.34 18.05 12.49
CA PRO A 131 44.31 16.76 11.77
C PRO A 131 45.73 16.37 11.27
N SER A 132 45.94 15.18 10.70
CA SER A 132 47.14 14.91 9.87
C SER A 132 46.85 14.07 8.61
N GLU A 133 47.32 14.61 7.48
CA GLU A 133 47.56 14.01 6.16
C GLU A 133 48.44 12.73 6.26
N ASN A 134 48.46 11.72 5.36
CA ASN A 134 48.42 11.73 3.89
C ASN A 134 48.12 10.30 3.32
N GLN A 135 47.24 10.25 2.31
CA GLN A 135 47.19 9.43 1.05
C GLN A 135 47.72 7.97 1.05
N THR A 136 46.94 6.94 0.65
CA THR A 136 46.51 6.69 -0.75
C THR A 136 45.29 5.74 -0.84
N GLU A 137 44.48 5.96 -1.87
CA GLU A 137 43.12 5.52 -2.23
C GLU A 137 42.71 4.04 -2.06
N GLN A 138 41.55 3.84 -1.37
CA GLN A 138 40.44 2.96 -1.81
C GLN A 138 39.13 3.33 -1.07
N GLN A 139 38.20 3.94 -1.83
CA GLN A 139 36.77 4.23 -1.58
C GLN A 139 36.36 4.95 -0.28
N LYS A 140 36.25 6.29 -0.38
CA LYS A 140 35.95 7.22 0.72
C LYS A 140 34.59 7.91 0.49
N GLN A 141 33.54 7.54 1.26
CA GLN A 141 32.32 8.34 1.38
C GLN A 141 32.58 9.47 2.38
N ALA A 142 33.23 10.52 1.89
CA ALA A 142 33.46 11.76 2.62
C ALA A 142 32.13 12.50 2.80
N ALA A 143 31.87 12.94 4.03
CA ALA A 143 30.86 13.96 4.32
C ALA A 143 31.17 15.22 3.49
N VAL A 144 30.49 15.37 2.36
CA VAL A 144 30.59 16.55 1.50
C VAL A 144 30.02 17.72 2.28
N GLN A 145 30.88 18.64 2.73
CA GLN A 145 30.45 19.94 3.23
C GLN A 145 29.77 20.68 2.07
N ARG A 146 28.44 20.69 2.07
CA ARG A 146 27.65 21.34 1.02
C ARG A 146 27.71 22.85 1.24
N LYS A 147 28.46 23.55 0.40
CA LYS A 147 28.42 25.01 0.35
C LYS A 147 27.17 25.43 -0.42
N ILE A 148 26.31 26.21 0.22
CA ILE A 148 25.08 26.73 -0.39
C ILE A 148 25.47 27.62 -1.57
N LYS A 149 24.93 27.31 -2.75
CA LYS A 149 25.13 28.10 -3.98
C LYS A 149 24.02 29.13 -4.21
N ARG A 150 22.78 28.81 -3.84
CA ARG A 150 21.59 29.65 -4.04
C ARG A 150 20.50 29.27 -3.05
N VAL A 151 19.79 30.26 -2.52
CA VAL A 151 18.55 30.09 -1.72
C VAL A 151 17.45 30.95 -2.35
N THR A 152 16.26 30.38 -2.55
CA THR A 152 15.06 31.13 -2.94
C THR A 152 14.06 31.06 -1.78
N VAL A 153 13.70 32.21 -1.23
CA VAL A 153 12.69 32.35 -0.17
C VAL A 153 11.37 32.70 -0.83
N TYR A 154 10.30 31.94 -0.57
CA TYR A 154 8.95 32.22 -1.04
C TYR A 154 8.11 32.78 0.11
N TYR A 155 7.42 33.89 -0.14
CA TYR A 155 6.52 34.51 0.82
C TYR A 155 5.06 34.08 0.56
N ASP A 156 4.20 34.35 1.54
CA ASP A 156 2.77 34.03 1.50
C ASP A 156 1.96 34.89 0.51
N ASP A 157 2.51 36.05 0.12
CA ASP A 157 1.96 36.94 -0.91
C ASP A 157 2.36 36.54 -2.35
N ASN A 158 2.87 35.31 -2.52
CA ASN A 158 3.37 34.77 -3.78
C ASN A 158 4.62 35.49 -4.34
N THR A 159 5.31 36.32 -3.55
CA THR A 159 6.61 36.91 -3.93
C THR A 159 7.77 35.98 -3.57
N PHE A 160 8.96 36.23 -4.14
CA PHE A 160 10.17 35.49 -3.80
C PHE A 160 11.44 36.34 -3.82
N GLU A 161 12.42 35.97 -3.00
CA GLU A 161 13.76 36.57 -2.95
C GLU A 161 14.84 35.51 -3.21
N GLU A 162 15.85 35.87 -4.00
CA GLU A 162 16.98 34.99 -4.31
C GLU A 162 18.29 35.51 -3.70
N PHE A 163 18.92 34.67 -2.88
CA PHE A 163 20.23 34.93 -2.29
C PHE A 163 21.28 34.05 -2.98
N THR A 164 22.24 34.69 -3.64
CA THR A 164 23.43 34.04 -4.20
C THR A 164 24.64 34.45 -3.37
N LYS A 165 25.48 33.48 -3.00
CA LYS A 165 26.70 33.70 -2.20
C LYS A 165 27.95 33.62 -3.07
#